data_AF-A0A7J9CWK3-F1
#
_entry.id   AF-A0A7J9CWK3-F1
#
_cell.length_a   1.000
_cell.length_b   1.000
_cell.length_c   1.000
_cell.angle_alpha   90.00
_cell.angle_beta   90.00
_cell.angle_gamma   90.00
#
_symmetry.space_group_name_H-M   'P 1'
#
loop_
_entity.id
_entity.type
_entity.pdbx_description
1 polymer ?
#
loop_
_entity_poly.entity_id
_entity_poly.type
_entity_poly.pdbx_seq_one_letter_code
_entity_poly.pdbx_strand_id
1 'polypeptide(L)'
;MNKILTLSANAFLKMKRLRLLRVICHSNCRDLVYLSSELRLLDWTGYPLKSLPLSFKPENLVAILLSYSNIEQPWKENKPMHKLKVINLQGSENLIKTPNFKMAPNVESLVLEGCTRLAYVDPSVGVLKRLKLLNLRGCKSLRSLATKIGMDLLKN
;
A
#
# COMPACT_ATOMS: atom_id res chain seq x y z
N MET A 1 28.86 -4.63 2.44
CA MET A 1 27.96 -4.29 3.56
C MET A 1 26.92 -3.30 3.04
N ASN A 2 25.65 -3.71 2.95
CA ASN A 2 24.58 -2.76 2.64
C ASN A 2 24.36 -1.89 3.87
N LYS A 3 24.82 -0.64 3.83
CA LYS A 3 24.58 0.34 4.90
C LYS A 3 23.08 0.57 5.00
N ILE A 4 22.50 0.28 6.16
CA ILE A 4 21.12 0.62 6.48
C ILE A 4 21.10 2.09 6.89
N LEU A 5 20.27 2.89 6.22
CA LEU A 5 20.04 4.28 6.61
C LEU A 5 19.07 4.33 7.79
N THR A 6 19.50 4.91 8.90
CA THR A 6 18.60 5.20 10.03
C THR A 6 17.90 6.53 9.77
N LEU A 7 16.60 6.49 9.49
CA LEU A 7 15.79 7.68 9.32
C LEU A 7 15.16 8.10 10.65
N SER A 8 15.42 9.32 11.08
CA SER A 8 14.81 9.87 12.29
C SER A 8 13.34 10.20 12.06
N ALA A 9 12.45 9.61 12.87
CA ALA A 9 11.02 9.94 12.86
C ALA A 9 10.76 11.44 13.08
N ASN A 10 11.61 12.10 13.88
CA ASN A 10 11.51 13.53 14.17
C ASN A 10 11.76 14.42 12.95
N ALA A 11 12.49 13.93 11.95
CA ALA A 11 12.66 14.67 10.70
C ALA A 11 11.32 14.85 9.98
N PHE A 12 10.48 13.80 9.96
CA PHE A 12 9.18 13.83 9.28
C PHE A 12 8.18 14.78 9.95
N LEU A 13 8.26 14.97 11.28
CA LEU A 13 7.42 15.93 12.01
C LEU A 13 7.58 17.38 11.52
N LYS A 14 8.75 17.71 10.98
CA LYS A 14 9.04 19.04 10.41
C LYS A 14 8.58 19.18 8.96
N MET A 15 8.34 18.08 8.26
CA MET A 15 8.01 18.04 6.83
C MET A 15 6.50 18.21 6.56
N LYS A 16 5.88 19.24 7.16
CA LYS A 16 4.41 19.39 7.18
C LYS A 16 3.74 19.58 5.81
N ARG A 17 4.48 20.07 4.80
CA ARG A 17 3.98 20.34 3.45
C ARG A 17 4.50 19.34 2.39
N LEU A 18 5.04 18.20 2.84
CA LEU A 18 5.64 17.23 1.95
C LEU A 18 4.59 16.59 1.03
N ARG A 19 4.78 16.71 -0.27
CA ARG A 19 3.87 16.18 -1.30
C ARG A 19 4.39 14.88 -1.93
N LEU A 20 5.70 14.66 -1.90
CA LEU A 20 6.35 13.48 -2.46
C LEU A 20 7.39 13.00 -1.45
N LEU A 21 7.29 11.74 -1.06
CA LEU A 21 8.31 11.06 -0.27
C LEU A 21 8.77 9.84 -1.05
N ARG A 22 10.07 9.80 -1.36
CA ARG A 22 10.72 8.66 -1.99
C ARG A 22 11.95 8.24 -1.19
N VAL A 23 11.99 6.98 -0.76
CA VAL A 23 13.12 6.40 -0.03
C VAL A 23 13.67 5.23 -0.84
N ILE A 24 14.86 5.42 -1.40
CA ILE A 24 15.48 4.51 -2.39
C ILE A 24 16.44 3.52 -1.72
N CYS A 25 16.92 3.83 -0.53
CA CYS A 25 17.85 2.98 0.22
C CYS A 25 17.13 2.09 1.23
N HIS A 26 17.74 0.96 1.57
CA HIS A 26 17.33 0.15 2.72
C HIS A 26 17.42 1.01 3.98
N SER A 27 16.28 1.31 4.58
CA SER A 27 16.20 2.19 5.73
C SER A 27 15.50 1.51 6.89
N ASN A 28 15.95 1.76 8.11
CA ASN A 28 15.14 1.51 9.29
C ASN A 28 14.46 2.84 9.73
N CYS A 29 13.17 2.76 10.05
CA CYS A 29 12.39 3.88 10.60
C CYS A 29 11.21 3.28 11.37
N ARG A 30 11.51 2.60 12.48
CA ARG A 30 10.52 1.82 13.24
C ARG A 30 9.57 2.69 14.07
N ASP A 31 9.96 3.94 14.32
CA ASP A 31 9.21 4.87 15.18
C ASP A 31 8.50 5.96 14.36
N LEU A 32 8.25 5.73 13.07
CA LEU A 32 7.57 6.70 12.21
C LEU A 32 6.10 6.88 12.65
N VAL A 33 5.82 7.98 13.33
CA VAL A 33 4.49 8.32 13.87
C VAL A 33 3.71 9.33 13.02
N TYR A 34 4.35 9.97 12.04
CA TYR A 34 3.77 11.06 11.26
C TYR A 34 4.17 11.01 9.78
N LEU A 35 3.20 11.27 8.92
CA LEU A 35 3.37 11.62 7.51
C LEU A 35 2.51 12.85 7.21
N SER A 36 2.98 13.73 6.33
CA SER A 36 2.27 14.95 5.94
C SER A 36 0.93 14.62 5.27
N SER A 37 -0.14 15.34 5.64
CA SER A 37 -1.45 15.26 4.97
C SER A 37 -1.46 15.81 3.54
N GLU A 38 -0.40 16.51 3.13
CA GLU A 38 -0.22 16.99 1.74
C GLU A 38 0.37 15.92 0.83
N LEU A 39 0.76 14.77 1.38
CA LEU A 39 1.44 13.71 0.64
C LEU A 39 0.55 13.15 -0.47
N ARG A 40 1.10 13.12 -1.69
CA ARG A 40 0.46 12.61 -2.90
C ARG A 40 1.11 11.33 -3.39
N LEU A 41 2.42 11.19 -3.19
CA LEU A 41 3.17 9.99 -3.51
C LEU A 41 3.99 9.55 -2.30
N LEU A 42 3.82 8.29 -1.93
CA LEU A 42 4.67 7.58 -0.98
C LEU A 42 5.34 6.42 -1.73
N ASP A 43 6.64 6.51 -1.96
CA ASP A 43 7.47 5.46 -2.55
C ASP A 43 8.55 5.04 -1.54
N TRP A 44 8.42 3.85 -0.98
CA TRP A 44 9.29 3.38 0.09
C TRP A 44 9.43 1.86 0.03
N THR A 45 10.39 1.41 -0.77
CA THR A 45 10.73 -0.02 -0.85
C THR A 45 11.29 -0.50 0.48
N GLY A 46 10.83 -1.66 0.96
CA GLY A 46 11.23 -2.16 2.28
C GLY A 46 10.62 -1.36 3.43
N TYR A 47 9.48 -0.70 3.24
CA TYR A 47 8.83 0.10 4.27
C TYR A 47 8.71 -0.70 5.59
N PRO A 48 9.23 -0.16 6.71
CA PRO A 48 9.55 -0.97 7.87
C PRO A 48 8.35 -1.27 8.79
N LEU A 49 7.26 -0.49 8.68
CA LEU A 49 6.10 -0.63 9.56
C LEU A 49 5.05 -1.60 8.99
N LYS A 50 4.24 -2.13 9.90
CA LYS A 50 3.13 -3.04 9.59
C LYS A 50 1.92 -2.34 8.97
N SER A 51 1.81 -1.02 9.15
CA SER A 51 0.75 -0.16 8.64
C SER A 51 1.25 1.28 8.46
N LEU A 52 0.48 2.10 7.74
CA LEU A 52 0.71 3.55 7.71
C LEU A 52 0.42 4.16 9.10
N PRO A 53 1.09 5.28 9.47
CA PRO A 53 0.91 5.87 10.79
C PRO A 53 -0.55 6.21 11.08
N LEU A 54 -1.02 5.90 12.30
CA LEU A 54 -2.43 6.10 12.68
C LEU A 54 -2.87 7.56 12.60
N SER A 55 -1.95 8.52 12.75
CA SER A 55 -2.22 9.95 12.64
C SER A 55 -2.36 10.44 11.18
N PHE A 56 -1.90 9.67 10.21
CA PHE A 56 -1.81 10.11 8.81
C PHE A 56 -3.20 10.32 8.20
N LYS A 57 -3.41 11.48 7.57
CA LYS A 57 -4.65 11.83 6.85
C LYS A 57 -4.39 11.76 5.34
N PRO A 58 -4.82 10.68 4.66
CA PRO A 58 -4.39 10.33 3.30
C PRO A 58 -5.29 10.93 2.20
N GLU A 59 -6.05 11.99 2.48
CA GLU A 59 -7.05 12.56 1.56
C GLU A 59 -6.45 13.05 0.23
N ASN A 60 -5.18 13.44 0.24
CA ASN A 60 -4.43 13.91 -0.92
C ASN A 60 -3.61 12.83 -1.63
N LEU A 61 -3.58 11.62 -1.07
CA LEU A 61 -2.71 10.55 -1.53
C LEU A 61 -3.21 9.99 -2.87
N VAL A 62 -2.29 9.90 -3.83
CA VAL A 62 -2.57 9.43 -5.20
C VAL A 62 -1.95 8.06 -5.44
N ALA A 63 -0.76 7.81 -4.90
CA ALA A 63 -0.06 6.54 -5.09
C ALA A 63 0.71 6.11 -3.83
N ILE A 64 0.64 4.81 -3.57
CA ILE A 64 1.40 4.11 -2.54
C ILE A 64 2.22 3.02 -3.22
N LEU A 65 3.54 3.12 -3.14
CA LEU A 65 4.50 2.14 -3.68
C LEU A 65 5.36 1.64 -2.51
N LEU A 66 4.95 0.52 -1.89
CA LEU A 66 5.58 -0.07 -0.71
C LEU A 66 5.98 -1.52 -0.98
N SER A 67 6.66 -1.75 -2.10
CA SER A 67 7.15 -3.08 -2.46
C SER A 67 8.11 -3.63 -1.40
N TYR A 68 8.08 -4.95 -1.20
CA TYR A 68 8.89 -5.70 -0.25
C TYR A 68 8.79 -5.17 1.20
N SER A 69 7.64 -4.59 1.56
CA SER A 69 7.43 -3.98 2.87
C SER A 69 6.95 -4.97 3.93
N ASN A 70 7.03 -4.53 5.18
CA ASN A 70 6.51 -5.26 6.34
C ASN A 70 4.99 -5.09 6.55
N ILE A 71 4.28 -4.51 5.57
CA ILE A 71 2.85 -4.24 5.70
C ILE A 71 2.07 -5.55 5.90
N GLU A 72 1.33 -5.59 7.00
CA GLU A 72 0.34 -6.64 7.30
C GLU A 72 -1.07 -6.13 6.98
N GLN A 73 -1.30 -4.84 7.26
CA GLN A 73 -2.54 -4.13 6.93
C GLN A 73 -2.20 -2.67 6.58
N PRO A 74 -2.37 -2.23 5.32
CA PRO A 74 -1.91 -0.91 4.87
C PRO A 74 -2.47 0.28 5.67
N TRP A 75 -3.77 0.24 6.00
CA TRP A 75 -4.46 1.25 6.80
C TRP A 75 -5.67 0.67 7.51
N LYS A 76 -6.12 1.36 8.57
CA LYS A 76 -7.41 1.08 9.21
C LYS A 76 -8.55 1.61 8.34
N GLU A 77 -9.66 0.89 8.37
CA GLU A 77 -10.93 1.29 7.77
C GLU A 77 -11.38 2.63 8.42
N ASN A 78 -12.11 3.48 7.68
CA ASN A 78 -12.64 4.80 8.09
C ASN A 78 -11.86 6.06 7.65
N LYS A 79 -10.87 5.97 6.74
CA LYS A 79 -10.22 7.17 6.18
C LYS A 79 -10.49 7.30 4.68
N PRO A 80 -11.19 8.36 4.22
CA PRO A 80 -11.42 8.59 2.79
C PRO A 80 -10.11 8.73 2.01
N MET A 81 -10.00 8.00 0.90
CA MET A 81 -8.85 7.97 -0.01
C MET A 81 -9.32 8.11 -1.46
N HIS A 82 -10.23 9.05 -1.72
CA HIS A 82 -10.83 9.24 -3.05
C HIS A 82 -9.84 9.59 -4.15
N LYS A 83 -8.66 10.13 -3.82
CA LYS A 83 -7.62 10.45 -4.82
C LYS A 83 -6.67 9.29 -5.10
N LEU A 84 -6.72 8.22 -4.31
CA LEU A 84 -5.82 7.08 -4.43
C LEU A 84 -6.14 6.30 -5.70
N LYS A 85 -5.13 6.14 -6.56
CA LYS A 85 -5.22 5.48 -7.86
C LYS A 85 -4.33 4.25 -7.96
N VAL A 86 -3.17 4.26 -7.30
CA VAL A 86 -2.17 3.20 -7.45
C VAL A 86 -1.77 2.66 -6.09
N ILE A 87 -1.81 1.34 -5.95
CA ILE A 87 -1.31 0.60 -4.80
C ILE A 87 -0.37 -0.49 -5.33
N ASN A 88 0.90 -0.42 -4.92
CA ASN A 88 1.88 -1.46 -5.17
C ASN A 88 2.43 -1.96 -3.83
N LEU A 89 2.15 -3.23 -3.53
CA LEU A 89 2.66 -3.96 -2.36
C LEU A 89 3.39 -5.23 -2.81
N GLN A 90 3.96 -5.23 -4.02
CA GLN A 90 4.68 -6.38 -4.58
C GLN A 90 5.67 -6.96 -3.58
N GLY A 91 5.65 -8.28 -3.37
CA GLY A 91 6.60 -8.99 -2.52
C GLY A 91 6.43 -8.72 -1.03
N SER A 92 5.32 -8.10 -0.58
CA SER A 92 5.01 -7.94 0.84
C SER A 92 4.56 -9.27 1.46
N GLU A 93 5.52 -10.09 1.88
CA GLU A 93 5.28 -11.44 2.40
C GLU A 93 4.48 -11.47 3.72
N ASN A 94 4.38 -10.35 4.44
CA ASN A 94 3.58 -10.25 5.67
C ASN A 94 2.09 -9.95 5.41
N LEU A 95 1.72 -9.64 4.17
CA LEU A 95 0.34 -9.33 3.81
C LEU A 95 -0.50 -10.62 3.72
N ILE A 96 -1.41 -10.81 4.68
CA ILE A 96 -2.31 -11.97 4.72
C ILE A 96 -3.66 -11.67 4.04
N LYS A 97 -4.12 -10.43 4.14
CA LYS A 97 -5.37 -9.96 3.52
C LYS A 97 -5.25 -8.52 3.03
N THR A 98 -5.97 -8.17 1.96
CA THR A 98 -6.07 -6.76 1.54
C THR A 98 -6.98 -5.95 2.46
N PRO A 99 -6.84 -4.61 2.52
CA PRO A 99 -7.82 -3.77 3.20
C PRO A 99 -9.14 -3.69 2.41
N ASN A 100 -10.18 -3.19 3.06
CA ASN A 100 -11.41 -2.78 2.41
C ASN A 100 -11.18 -1.53 1.53
N PHE A 101 -11.63 -1.58 0.28
CA PHE A 101 -11.45 -0.55 -0.74
C PHE A 101 -12.63 0.43 -0.87
N LYS A 102 -13.69 0.33 -0.04
CA LYS A 102 -14.84 1.27 -0.07
C LYS A 102 -14.40 2.74 0.08
N MET A 103 -13.35 2.98 0.87
CA MET A 103 -12.81 4.33 1.07
C MET A 103 -11.86 4.78 -0.04
N ALA A 104 -11.42 3.87 -0.92
CA ALA A 104 -10.54 4.15 -2.05
C ALA A 104 -11.22 3.73 -3.39
N PRO A 105 -12.41 4.29 -3.72
CA PRO A 105 -13.22 3.81 -4.84
C PRO A 105 -12.59 4.08 -6.22
N ASN A 106 -11.56 4.92 -6.29
CA ASN A 106 -10.93 5.36 -7.53
C ASN A 106 -9.60 4.65 -7.84
N VAL A 107 -9.29 3.56 -7.14
CA VAL A 107 -8.10 2.74 -7.43
C VAL A 107 -8.19 2.20 -8.85
N GLU A 108 -7.13 2.45 -9.62
CA GLU A 108 -6.97 2.03 -11.02
C GLU A 108 -6.00 0.85 -11.15
N SER A 109 -5.03 0.73 -10.25
CA SER A 109 -4.00 -0.31 -10.28
C SER A 109 -3.72 -0.88 -8.88
N LEU A 110 -3.84 -2.20 -8.75
CA LEU A 110 -3.51 -2.96 -7.55
C LEU A 110 -2.47 -4.03 -7.90
N VAL A 111 -1.23 -3.82 -7.46
CA VAL A 111 -0.11 -4.75 -7.67
C VAL A 111 0.22 -5.44 -6.34
N LEU A 112 -0.02 -6.75 -6.32
CA LEU A 112 0.19 -7.65 -5.17
C LEU A 112 1.08 -8.83 -5.56
N GLU A 113 1.79 -8.73 -6.68
CA GLU A 113 2.65 -9.79 -7.19
C GLU A 113 3.64 -10.27 -6.13
N GLY A 114 3.79 -11.58 -5.99
CA GLY A 114 4.73 -12.19 -5.06
C GLY A 114 4.36 -12.05 -3.57
N CYS A 115 3.15 -11.59 -3.23
CA CYS A 115 2.64 -11.66 -1.86
C CYS A 115 2.28 -13.11 -1.50
N THR A 116 3.27 -13.93 -1.20
CA THR A 116 3.15 -15.40 -1.09
C THR A 116 2.20 -15.86 0.03
N ARG A 117 2.05 -15.08 1.10
CA ARG A 117 1.15 -15.36 2.23
C ARG A 117 -0.23 -14.70 2.11
N LEU A 118 -0.49 -13.95 1.04
CA LEU A 118 -1.80 -13.35 0.78
C LEU A 118 -2.83 -14.47 0.56
N ALA A 119 -3.74 -14.62 1.51
CA ALA A 119 -4.77 -15.64 1.49
C ALA A 119 -6.13 -15.12 1.02
N TYR A 120 -6.42 -13.84 1.29
CA TYR A 120 -7.74 -13.24 1.07
C TYR A 120 -7.65 -11.87 0.42
N VAL A 121 -8.34 -11.69 -0.70
CA VAL A 121 -8.61 -10.36 -1.26
C VAL A 121 -10.01 -9.93 -0.81
N ASP A 122 -10.10 -8.76 -0.20
CA ASP A 122 -11.36 -8.21 0.31
C ASP A 122 -12.40 -8.06 -0.81
N PRO A 123 -13.65 -8.51 -0.63
CA PRO A 123 -14.67 -8.48 -1.68
C PRO A 123 -14.97 -7.10 -2.27
N SER A 124 -14.67 -6.02 -1.55
CA SER A 124 -14.80 -4.66 -2.06
C SER A 124 -13.93 -4.37 -3.30
N VAL A 125 -12.93 -5.20 -3.59
CA VAL A 125 -12.19 -5.12 -4.87
C VAL A 125 -13.13 -5.26 -6.07
N GLY A 126 -14.18 -6.09 -5.97
CA GLY A 126 -15.12 -6.37 -7.05
C GLY A 126 -16.06 -5.22 -7.37
N VAL A 127 -16.09 -4.16 -6.55
CA VAL A 127 -16.89 -2.96 -6.80
C VAL A 127 -16.05 -1.77 -7.27
N LEU A 128 -14.73 -1.94 -7.44
CA LEU A 128 -13.83 -0.91 -7.95
C LEU A 128 -14.05 -0.69 -9.46
N LYS A 129 -14.99 0.20 -9.81
CA LYS A 129 -15.37 0.50 -11.22
C LYS A 129 -14.23 1.05 -12.08
N ARG A 130 -13.15 1.54 -11.47
CA ARG A 130 -12.00 2.14 -12.17
C ARG A 130 -10.78 1.22 -12.24
N LEU A 131 -10.85 0.03 -11.64
CA LEU A 131 -9.73 -0.91 -11.62
C LEU A 131 -9.44 -1.41 -13.04
N LYS A 132 -8.24 -1.10 -13.53
CA LYS A 132 -7.74 -1.50 -14.85
C LYS A 132 -6.70 -2.60 -14.75
N LEU A 133 -6.01 -2.70 -13.61
CA LEU A 133 -4.96 -3.69 -13.36
C LEU A 133 -5.12 -4.30 -11.97
N LEU A 134 -5.21 -5.62 -11.94
CA LEU A 134 -5.08 -6.44 -10.73
C LEU A 134 -4.00 -7.49 -10.97
N ASN A 135 -2.81 -7.29 -10.39
CA ASN A 135 -1.73 -8.25 -10.50
C ASN A 135 -1.62 -9.07 -9.21
N LEU A 136 -1.96 -10.36 -9.30
CA LEU A 136 -1.90 -11.36 -8.23
C LEU A 136 -0.89 -12.47 -8.54
N ARG A 137 0.00 -12.27 -9.53
CA ARG A 137 0.98 -13.27 -9.94
C ARG A 137 1.84 -13.70 -8.75
N GLY A 138 2.06 -15.00 -8.58
CA GLY A 138 2.90 -15.51 -7.49
C GLY A 138 2.29 -15.41 -6.07
N CYS A 139 1.02 -15.05 -5.92
CA CYS A 139 0.29 -15.15 -4.65
C CYS A 139 -0.07 -16.61 -4.32
N LYS A 140 0.90 -17.37 -3.80
CA LYS A 140 0.80 -18.83 -3.62
C LYS A 140 -0.27 -19.29 -2.63
N SER A 141 -0.61 -18.47 -1.63
CA SER A 141 -1.58 -18.83 -0.59
C SER A 141 -3.01 -18.38 -0.89
N LEU A 142 -3.28 -17.79 -2.05
CA LEU A 142 -4.56 -17.16 -2.36
C LEU A 142 -5.68 -18.21 -2.46
N ARG A 143 -6.69 -18.10 -1.58
CA ARG A 143 -7.81 -19.06 -1.51
C ARG A 143 -9.12 -18.50 -2.06
N SER A 144 -9.32 -17.19 -1.97
CA SER A 144 -10.53 -16.54 -2.45
C SER A 144 -10.23 -15.27 -3.24
N LEU A 145 -10.88 -15.16 -4.40
CA LEU A 145 -11.03 -13.94 -5.15
C LEU A 145 -12.52 -13.64 -5.23
N ALA A 146 -12.91 -12.38 -5.11
CA ALA A 146 -14.31 -12.00 -5.26
C ALA A 146 -14.82 -12.44 -6.64
N THR A 147 -15.80 -13.34 -6.68
CA THR A 147 -16.40 -13.94 -7.88
C THR A 147 -17.01 -12.94 -8.88
N LYS A 148 -17.03 -11.64 -8.55
CA LYS A 148 -17.52 -10.55 -9.39
C LYS A 148 -16.45 -9.76 -10.14
N ILE A 149 -15.16 -10.05 -9.93
CA ILE A 149 -14.12 -9.45 -10.77
C ILE A 149 -14.21 -10.16 -12.12
N GLY A 150 -14.61 -9.44 -13.18
CA GLY A 150 -14.58 -9.97 -14.54
C GLY A 150 -13.20 -10.58 -14.80
N MET A 151 -13.16 -11.85 -15.21
CA MET A 151 -11.92 -12.62 -15.36
C MET A 151 -10.96 -12.01 -16.40
N ASP A 152 -11.41 -11.04 -17.19
CA ASP A 152 -10.65 -10.32 -18.22
C ASP A 152 -9.51 -9.44 -17.65
N LEU A 153 -9.46 -9.21 -16.33
CA LEU A 153 -8.45 -8.38 -15.67
C LEU A 153 -7.21 -9.15 -15.18
N LEU A 154 -7.24 -10.48 -15.22
CA LEU A 154 -6.12 -11.33 -14.82
C LEU A 154 -5.22 -11.57 -16.02
N LYS A 155 -4.29 -10.64 -16.29
CA LYS A 155 -3.23 -10.91 -17.27
C LYS A 155 -2.17 -11.80 -16.61
N ASN A 156 -2.04 -13.02 -17.15
CA ASN A 156 -1.01 -14.01 -16.84
C ASN A 156 0.38 -13.54 -17.24
#